data_AF-A0A4Z2BSC1-F1
#
_entry.id   AF-A0A4Z2BSC1-F1
#
_cell.length_a   1.000
_cell.length_b   1.000
_cell.length_c   1.000
_cell.angle_alpha   90.00
_cell.angle_beta   90.00
_cell.angle_gamma   90.00
#
_symmetry.space_group_name_H-M   'P 1'
#
loop_
_entity.id
_entity.type
_entity.pdbx_description
1 polymer ?
#
loop_
_entity_poly.entity_id
_entity_poly.type
_entity_poly.pdbx_seq_one_letter_code
_entity_poly.pdbx_strand_id
1 'polypeptide(L)'
;MDPDEQGVGVPSCFHMQDRDPSGGGNRTQGLSLRLQWEQENQNMDPAALTLLCLCSVGLCGAASATPIQTSLPELRKARGDVPDPHPDPNAEPEPASPVSDFENSYNYVLSRLAGMDQEIHKLMVGHYTVDVKLSQVIERLTTMDAKVLELEDSVREAFQHSRDNRKETGRLEGCMKGRRIGYKCYLVYNSYEHYAGASRKCSERGGRLAMPRGRKEQEALADYVRSFFHPGNWPVWLGINDLQTEGAYLYDDGTQVSYFQWRKHFLSGQPDGGRRENCVAMASDDGDWWDHYCDRAMNYLCEFDDRVAL
;
A
#
# COMPACT_ATOMS: atom_id res chain seq x y z
N MET A 1 1.73 -48.40 -8.59
CA MET A 1 0.54 -49.27 -8.50
C MET A 1 -0.35 -48.62 -7.47
N ASP A 2 -1.11 -47.69 -8.01
CA ASP A 2 -1.99 -46.71 -7.39
C ASP A 2 -3.45 -47.23 -7.56
N PRO A 3 -4.53 -46.48 -7.22
CA PRO A 3 -4.64 -45.24 -6.44
C PRO A 3 -5.60 -45.50 -5.23
N ASP A 4 -6.36 -44.59 -4.60
CA ASP A 4 -6.44 -43.11 -4.58
C ASP A 4 -6.98 -42.69 -3.20
N GLU A 5 -6.66 -41.48 -2.71
CA GLU A 5 -7.65 -40.64 -2.01
C GLU A 5 -7.22 -39.16 -1.99
N GLN A 6 -8.14 -38.24 -2.28
CA GLN A 6 -7.84 -36.84 -2.59
C GLN A 6 -8.21 -35.89 -1.44
N GLY A 7 -7.22 -35.48 -0.66
CA GLY A 7 -7.37 -34.43 0.36
C GLY A 7 -7.31 -33.02 -0.23
N VAL A 8 -8.42 -32.27 -0.21
CA VAL A 8 -8.49 -30.91 -0.77
C VAL A 8 -7.69 -29.92 0.07
N GLY A 9 -6.56 -29.45 -0.45
CA GLY A 9 -5.71 -28.43 0.17
C GLY A 9 -6.28 -27.01 0.00
N VAL A 10 -6.52 -26.31 1.11
CA VAL A 10 -6.92 -24.89 1.11
C VAL A 10 -5.66 -24.01 0.96
N PRO A 11 -5.61 -23.05 0.03
CA PRO A 11 -4.49 -22.12 -0.07
C PRO A 11 -4.41 -21.19 1.14
N SER A 12 -3.30 -21.21 1.86
CA SER A 12 -3.00 -20.22 2.90
C SER A 12 -2.41 -18.96 2.27
N CYS A 13 -3.00 -17.79 2.55
CA CYS A 13 -2.49 -16.52 2.05
C CYS A 13 -1.17 -16.16 2.75
N PHE A 14 -0.07 -16.14 1.99
CA PHE A 14 1.22 -15.65 2.50
C PHE A 14 1.14 -14.17 2.88
N HIS A 15 1.65 -13.83 4.07
CA HIS A 15 1.67 -12.47 4.57
C HIS A 15 2.95 -11.77 4.11
N MET A 16 2.81 -10.72 3.31
CA MET A 16 3.93 -9.95 2.76
C MET A 16 4.42 -8.95 3.81
N GLN A 17 5.71 -9.00 4.15
CA GLN A 17 6.30 -8.11 5.17
C GLN A 17 6.69 -6.76 4.57
N ASP A 18 6.32 -5.67 5.23
CA ASP A 18 6.76 -4.32 4.90
C ASP A 18 8.28 -4.16 5.03
N ARG A 19 8.86 -3.33 4.15
CA ARG A 19 10.25 -2.84 4.28
C ARG A 19 10.25 -1.32 4.31
N ASP A 20 10.86 -0.74 5.34
CA ASP A 20 11.08 0.70 5.45
C ASP A 20 11.98 1.23 4.31
N PRO A 21 11.61 2.33 3.65
CA PRO A 21 12.38 2.87 2.52
C PRO A 21 13.51 3.80 2.99
N SER A 22 14.63 3.22 3.44
CA SER A 22 15.88 4.00 3.67
C SER A 22 17.13 3.25 3.20
N GLY A 23 17.69 3.68 2.06
CA GLY A 23 18.91 3.13 1.49
C GLY A 23 18.96 3.29 -0.04
N GLY A 24 19.86 4.14 -0.54
CA GLY A 24 20.06 4.32 -1.99
C GLY A 24 20.78 3.12 -2.62
N GLY A 25 20.19 2.52 -3.66
CA GLY A 25 20.73 1.32 -4.32
C GLY A 25 20.50 1.33 -5.85
N ASN A 26 21.56 1.02 -6.60
CA ASN A 26 21.69 1.17 -8.05
C ASN A 26 20.55 0.59 -8.93
N ARG A 27 20.34 1.25 -10.09
CA ARG A 27 19.35 0.93 -11.15
C ARG A 27 19.44 -0.46 -11.82
N THR A 28 20.31 -1.36 -11.37
CA THR A 28 20.59 -2.65 -12.05
C THR A 28 19.75 -3.84 -11.58
N GLN A 29 19.04 -3.75 -10.45
CA GLN A 29 18.26 -4.90 -9.92
C GLN A 29 16.91 -5.13 -10.64
N GLY A 30 16.34 -4.10 -11.29
CA GLY A 30 15.04 -4.20 -11.97
C GLY A 30 14.98 -5.14 -13.18
N LEU A 31 16.13 -5.58 -13.71
CA LEU A 31 16.20 -6.54 -14.83
C LEU A 31 16.15 -8.00 -14.38
N SER A 32 16.54 -8.32 -13.14
CA SER A 32 16.61 -9.71 -12.67
C SER A 32 15.22 -10.32 -12.44
N LEU A 33 14.29 -9.55 -11.86
CA LEU A 33 12.94 -10.02 -11.53
C LEU A 33 12.08 -10.27 -12.78
N ARG A 34 12.33 -9.56 -13.89
CA ARG A 34 11.58 -9.73 -15.13
C ARG A 34 11.90 -11.05 -15.82
N LEU A 35 13.18 -11.38 -15.92
CA LEU A 35 13.65 -12.65 -16.50
C LEU A 35 13.18 -13.86 -15.69
N GLN A 36 13.12 -13.75 -14.35
CA GLN A 36 12.71 -14.85 -13.49
C GLN A 36 11.21 -15.18 -13.63
N TRP A 37 10.36 -14.17 -13.85
CA TRP A 37 8.92 -14.38 -14.14
C TRP A 37 8.66 -14.99 -15.54
N GLU A 38 9.48 -14.62 -16.53
CA GLU A 38 9.44 -15.19 -17.89
C GLU A 38 9.98 -16.63 -17.97
N GLN A 39 10.64 -17.13 -16.92
CA GLN A 39 11.23 -18.47 -16.88
C GLN A 39 10.34 -19.52 -16.19
N GLU A 40 9.43 -19.11 -15.30
CA GLU A 40 8.48 -20.03 -14.62
C GLU A 40 7.17 -20.28 -15.40
N ASN A 41 6.81 -19.42 -16.37
CA ASN A 41 5.52 -19.46 -17.07
C ASN A 41 5.55 -19.99 -18.52
N GLN A 42 6.60 -20.70 -18.93
CA GLN A 42 6.83 -21.06 -20.36
C GLN A 42 5.89 -22.13 -20.94
N ASN A 43 4.87 -22.60 -20.21
CA ASN A 43 4.04 -23.73 -20.62
C ASN A 43 2.53 -23.55 -20.31
N MET A 44 2.04 -22.31 -20.18
CA MET A 44 0.61 -22.02 -20.03
C MET A 44 0.00 -21.49 -21.34
N ASP A 45 -1.24 -21.91 -21.61
CA ASP A 45 -2.03 -21.45 -22.76
C ASP A 45 -2.30 -19.92 -22.67
N PRO A 46 -2.07 -19.13 -23.75
CA PRO A 46 -2.37 -17.70 -23.78
C PRO A 46 -3.81 -17.33 -23.37
N ALA A 47 -4.78 -18.22 -23.54
CA ALA A 47 -6.16 -18.00 -23.10
C ALA A 47 -6.31 -17.98 -21.56
N ALA A 48 -5.46 -18.70 -20.83
CA ALA A 48 -5.56 -18.85 -19.36
C ALA A 48 -5.06 -17.62 -18.60
N LEU A 49 -3.96 -17.00 -19.06
CA LEU A 49 -3.35 -15.82 -18.41
C LEU A 49 -4.31 -14.62 -18.35
N THR A 50 -5.17 -14.46 -19.36
CA THR A 50 -6.15 -13.36 -19.45
C THR A 50 -7.28 -13.48 -18.43
N LEU A 51 -7.57 -14.70 -17.94
CA LEU A 51 -8.69 -14.96 -17.02
C LEU A 51 -8.35 -14.80 -15.54
N LEU A 52 -7.09 -15.02 -15.14
CA LEU A 52 -6.66 -14.88 -13.74
C LEU A 52 -6.54 -13.42 -13.27
N CYS A 53 -6.45 -12.45 -14.18
CA CYS A 53 -6.31 -11.03 -13.84
C CYS A 53 -7.64 -10.29 -13.61
N LEU A 54 -8.80 -10.96 -13.76
CA LEU A 54 -10.13 -10.31 -13.74
C LEU A 54 -11.06 -10.76 -12.60
N CYS A 55 -10.61 -11.65 -11.69
CA CYS A 55 -11.40 -12.07 -10.53
C CYS A 55 -11.17 -11.22 -9.25
N SER A 56 -10.21 -10.28 -9.26
CA SER A 56 -9.90 -9.40 -8.11
C SER A 56 -10.58 -8.03 -8.17
N VAL A 57 -11.23 -7.66 -9.29
CA VAL A 57 -11.94 -6.38 -9.45
C VAL A 57 -13.34 -6.66 -10.01
N GLY A 58 -14.32 -6.80 -9.11
CA GLY A 58 -15.66 -7.32 -9.43
C GLY A 58 -16.51 -6.40 -10.31
N LEU A 59 -16.39 -6.50 -11.63
CA LEU A 59 -17.20 -5.78 -12.62
C LEU A 59 -17.75 -6.73 -13.70
N CYS A 60 -18.86 -7.41 -13.41
CA CYS A 60 -19.64 -8.13 -14.42
C CYS A 60 -20.45 -7.15 -15.29
N GLY A 61 -19.83 -6.65 -16.37
CA GLY A 61 -20.49 -5.84 -17.40
C GLY A 61 -20.70 -6.63 -18.69
N ALA A 62 -21.93 -7.05 -18.98
CA ALA A 62 -22.29 -7.64 -20.26
C ALA A 62 -22.42 -6.55 -21.35
N ALA A 63 -21.94 -6.81 -22.57
CA ALA A 63 -21.89 -5.81 -23.64
C ALA A 63 -22.39 -6.35 -25.00
N SER A 64 -23.52 -5.81 -25.47
CA SER A 64 -23.95 -5.80 -26.89
C SER A 64 -25.28 -5.02 -27.01
N ALA A 65 -25.62 -4.35 -28.13
CA ALA A 65 -24.83 -3.76 -29.20
C ALA A 65 -25.75 -2.81 -30.03
N THR A 66 -25.18 -1.73 -30.58
CA THR A 66 -25.68 -0.91 -31.73
C THR A 66 -27.14 -0.38 -31.77
N PRO A 67 -27.37 0.93 -32.01
CA PRO A 67 -28.70 1.47 -32.25
C PRO A 67 -29.14 1.36 -33.73
N ILE A 68 -30.45 1.26 -33.95
CA ILE A 68 -31.10 1.51 -35.26
C ILE A 68 -32.04 2.70 -35.09
N GLN A 69 -31.99 3.66 -36.03
CA GLN A 69 -32.91 4.80 -36.05
C GLN A 69 -34.24 4.42 -36.72
N THR A 70 -35.36 4.67 -36.04
CA THR A 70 -36.70 4.65 -36.66
C THR A 70 -37.35 6.00 -36.47
N SER A 71 -37.57 6.72 -37.58
CA SER A 71 -38.29 7.99 -37.62
C SER A 71 -39.80 7.82 -37.50
N LEU A 72 -40.47 8.69 -36.75
CA LEU A 72 -41.90 9.00 -36.96
C LEU A 72 -42.13 10.53 -36.85
N PRO A 73 -43.20 11.10 -37.44
CA PRO A 73 -43.15 12.48 -37.92
C PRO A 73 -44.23 13.43 -37.38
N GLU A 74 -43.88 14.71 -37.28
CA GLU A 74 -44.77 15.87 -37.33
C GLU A 74 -44.03 17.02 -38.06
N LEU A 75 -44.65 18.05 -38.68
CA LEU A 75 -46.08 18.37 -38.78
C LEU A 75 -46.32 19.07 -40.15
N ARG A 76 -47.30 18.63 -40.95
CA ARG A 76 -47.66 19.32 -42.21
C ARG A 76 -48.43 20.60 -41.91
N LYS A 77 -47.99 21.74 -42.48
CA LYS A 77 -48.72 23.02 -42.42
C LYS A 77 -49.29 23.37 -43.80
N ALA A 78 -50.60 23.60 -43.87
CA ALA A 78 -51.30 23.78 -45.14
C ALA A 78 -51.26 25.22 -45.67
N ARG A 79 -50.95 25.36 -46.97
CA ARG A 79 -51.17 26.50 -47.88
C ARG A 79 -50.74 26.01 -49.27
N GLY A 80 -51.51 26.18 -50.34
CA GLY A 80 -52.88 26.67 -50.48
C GLY A 80 -53.16 26.86 -51.97
N ASP A 81 -54.28 26.36 -52.48
CA ASP A 81 -54.48 26.18 -53.91
C ASP A 81 -54.55 27.50 -54.68
N VAL A 82 -53.78 27.59 -55.78
CA VAL A 82 -53.81 28.66 -56.76
C VAL A 82 -54.05 28.00 -58.12
N PRO A 83 -55.11 28.38 -58.89
CA PRO A 83 -55.38 27.76 -60.19
C PRO A 83 -54.31 28.12 -61.24
N ASP A 84 -53.97 27.16 -62.10
CA ASP A 84 -53.15 27.40 -63.29
C ASP A 84 -53.85 28.37 -64.26
N PRO A 85 -53.13 29.37 -64.82
CA PRO A 85 -53.58 30.08 -66.01
C PRO A 85 -53.39 29.22 -67.26
N HIS A 86 -54.37 29.22 -68.16
CA HIS A 86 -54.25 28.59 -69.48
C HIS A 86 -53.05 29.17 -70.27
N PRO A 87 -52.26 28.34 -70.98
CA PRO A 87 -51.22 28.84 -71.88
C PRO A 87 -51.83 29.50 -73.12
N ASP A 88 -51.28 30.66 -73.51
CA ASP A 88 -51.56 31.32 -74.79
C ASP A 88 -50.89 30.52 -75.94
N PRO A 89 -51.58 30.21 -77.06
CA PRO A 89 -50.99 29.47 -78.17
C PRO A 89 -49.86 30.17 -78.93
N ASN A 90 -49.61 31.47 -78.73
CA ASN A 90 -48.70 32.26 -79.59
C ASN A 90 -47.47 32.81 -78.83
N ALA A 91 -46.47 31.97 -78.63
CA ALA A 91 -45.11 32.38 -78.26
C ALA A 91 -44.08 31.63 -79.11
N GLU A 92 -43.31 32.36 -79.92
CA GLU A 92 -42.22 31.77 -80.71
C GLU A 92 -40.99 31.49 -79.82
N PRO A 93 -40.25 30.39 -80.04
CA PRO A 93 -39.07 30.07 -79.26
C PRO A 93 -37.84 30.86 -79.73
N GLU A 94 -37.27 31.71 -78.86
CA GLU A 94 -35.97 32.34 -79.14
C GLU A 94 -34.80 31.32 -79.15
N PRO A 95 -33.76 31.53 -79.98
CA PRO A 95 -32.65 30.60 -80.11
C PRO A 95 -31.66 30.70 -78.94
N ALA A 96 -31.41 29.57 -78.26
CA ALA A 96 -30.39 29.48 -77.22
C ALA A 96 -28.97 29.71 -77.81
N SER A 97 -28.19 30.60 -77.19
CA SER A 97 -26.83 30.93 -77.62
C SER A 97 -25.77 30.01 -76.98
N PRO A 98 -24.62 29.76 -77.66
CA PRO A 98 -23.63 28.79 -77.21
C PRO A 98 -22.66 29.38 -76.17
N VAL A 99 -23.06 29.39 -74.90
CA VAL A 99 -22.21 29.86 -73.76
C VAL A 99 -22.11 28.81 -72.63
N SER A 100 -22.65 27.60 -72.83
CA SER A 100 -22.85 26.60 -71.76
C SER A 100 -21.58 26.05 -71.11
N ASP A 101 -20.53 25.77 -71.88
CA ASP A 101 -19.54 24.78 -71.44
C ASP A 101 -18.43 25.37 -70.56
N PHE A 102 -18.01 26.60 -70.82
CA PHE A 102 -17.01 27.29 -70.00
C PHE A 102 -17.60 27.72 -68.65
N GLU A 103 -18.82 28.27 -68.64
CA GLU A 103 -19.50 28.66 -67.40
C GLU A 103 -19.82 27.45 -66.52
N ASN A 104 -20.29 26.32 -67.10
CA ASN A 104 -20.50 25.09 -66.35
C ASN A 104 -19.20 24.54 -65.72
N SER A 105 -18.07 24.60 -66.44
CA SER A 105 -16.77 24.19 -65.90
C SER A 105 -16.30 25.10 -64.76
N TYR A 106 -16.43 26.42 -64.93
CA TYR A 106 -16.10 27.41 -63.90
C TYR A 106 -16.96 27.25 -62.63
N ASN A 107 -18.28 27.11 -62.80
CA ASN A 107 -19.23 26.88 -61.71
C ASN A 107 -18.98 25.55 -61.00
N TYR A 108 -18.60 24.49 -61.73
CA TYR A 108 -18.19 23.22 -61.13
C TYR A 108 -16.94 23.38 -60.24
N VAL A 109 -15.89 24.06 -60.73
CA VAL A 109 -14.66 24.33 -59.96
C VAL A 109 -14.97 25.17 -58.72
N LEU A 110 -15.79 26.22 -58.83
CA LEU A 110 -16.23 27.02 -57.68
C LEU A 110 -17.00 26.19 -56.64
N SER A 111 -17.92 25.32 -57.08
CA SER A 111 -18.68 24.45 -56.15
C SER A 111 -17.77 23.47 -55.39
N ARG A 112 -16.70 22.97 -56.04
CA ARG A 112 -15.69 22.13 -55.40
C ARG A 112 -14.83 22.89 -54.41
N LEU A 113 -14.41 24.11 -54.74
CA LEU A 113 -13.64 24.97 -53.83
C LEU A 113 -14.47 25.37 -52.60
N ALA A 114 -15.74 25.73 -52.78
CA ALA A 114 -16.65 26.03 -51.67
C ALA A 114 -16.90 24.80 -50.77
N GLY A 115 -17.01 23.60 -51.35
CA GLY A 115 -17.08 22.36 -50.58
C GLY A 115 -15.80 22.07 -49.78
N MET A 116 -14.63 22.31 -50.37
CA MET A 116 -13.34 22.17 -49.66
C MET A 116 -13.21 23.18 -48.51
N ASP A 117 -13.59 24.44 -48.71
CA ASP A 117 -13.59 25.48 -47.67
C ASP A 117 -14.51 25.09 -46.50
N GLN A 118 -15.69 24.53 -46.78
CA GLN A 118 -16.60 24.04 -45.74
C GLN A 118 -16.01 22.89 -44.92
N GLU A 119 -15.29 21.94 -45.54
CA GLU A 119 -14.59 20.87 -44.81
C GLU A 119 -13.37 21.38 -44.02
N ILE A 120 -12.61 22.34 -44.57
CA ILE A 120 -11.52 23.01 -43.85
C ILE A 120 -12.06 23.74 -42.61
N HIS A 121 -13.19 24.44 -42.73
CA HIS A 121 -13.83 25.11 -41.60
C HIS A 121 -14.31 24.12 -40.53
N LYS A 122 -14.96 23.02 -40.92
CA LYS A 122 -15.33 21.93 -40.00
C LYS A 122 -14.12 21.36 -39.26
N LEU A 123 -13.01 21.12 -39.97
CA LEU A 123 -11.77 20.62 -39.38
C LEU A 123 -11.16 21.61 -38.39
N MET A 124 -11.16 22.90 -38.72
CA MET A 124 -10.64 23.98 -37.86
C MET A 124 -11.46 24.14 -36.57
N VAL A 125 -12.80 24.12 -36.67
CA VAL A 125 -13.71 24.11 -35.51
C VAL A 125 -13.52 22.83 -34.68
N GLY A 126 -13.28 21.69 -35.32
CA GLY A 126 -12.92 20.43 -34.67
C GLY A 126 -11.63 20.52 -33.86
N HIS A 127 -10.56 21.07 -34.46
CA HIS A 127 -9.27 21.28 -33.82
C HIS A 127 -9.40 22.17 -32.58
N TYR A 128 -10.01 23.34 -32.72
CA TYR A 128 -10.24 24.26 -31.59
C TYR A 128 -11.06 23.62 -30.46
N THR A 129 -12.05 22.78 -30.81
CA THR A 129 -12.85 22.01 -29.83
C THR A 129 -11.99 20.98 -29.09
N VAL A 130 -10.95 20.42 -29.72
CA VAL A 130 -9.97 19.53 -29.06
C VAL A 130 -9.00 20.32 -28.19
N ASP A 131 -8.49 21.47 -28.66
CA ASP A 131 -7.58 22.33 -27.88
C ASP A 131 -8.21 22.79 -26.55
N VAL A 132 -9.48 23.21 -26.59
CA VAL A 132 -10.23 23.63 -25.39
C VAL A 132 -10.44 22.44 -24.43
N LYS A 133 -10.72 21.24 -24.95
CA LYS A 133 -10.85 20.03 -24.12
C LYS A 133 -9.52 19.60 -23.53
N LEU A 134 -8.43 19.67 -24.30
CA LEU A 134 -7.07 19.36 -23.83
C LEU A 134 -6.65 20.32 -22.71
N SER A 135 -6.91 21.62 -22.88
CA SER A 135 -6.67 22.64 -21.85
C SER A 135 -7.44 22.33 -20.56
N GLN A 136 -8.73 21.97 -20.66
CA GLN A 136 -9.54 21.58 -19.50
C GLN A 136 -9.05 20.26 -18.85
N VAL A 137 -8.52 19.32 -19.61
CA VAL A 137 -7.93 18.08 -19.07
C VAL A 137 -6.63 18.39 -18.34
N ILE A 138 -5.76 19.26 -18.88
CA ILE A 138 -4.51 19.69 -18.24
C ILE A 138 -4.80 20.38 -16.90
N GLU A 139 -5.76 21.31 -16.85
CA GLU A 139 -6.20 21.97 -15.61
C GLU A 139 -6.69 20.98 -14.55
N ARG A 140 -7.43 19.94 -14.96
CA ARG A 140 -7.89 18.88 -14.06
C ARG A 140 -6.76 17.98 -13.57
N LEU A 141 -5.76 17.70 -14.42
CA LEU A 141 -4.58 16.93 -14.04
C LEU A 141 -3.73 17.69 -13.03
N THR A 142 -3.38 18.96 -13.27
CA THR A 142 -2.60 19.75 -12.30
C THR A 142 -3.34 19.96 -10.98
N THR A 143 -4.67 20.09 -11.02
CA THR A 143 -5.53 20.11 -9.82
C THR A 143 -5.54 18.77 -9.07
N MET A 144 -5.41 17.65 -9.80
CA MET A 144 -5.34 16.31 -9.22
C MET A 144 -3.96 16.07 -8.58
N ASP A 145 -2.88 16.41 -9.29
CA ASP A 145 -1.50 16.28 -8.80
C ASP A 145 -1.28 17.05 -7.49
N ALA A 146 -1.79 18.28 -7.41
CA ALA A 146 -1.75 19.09 -6.18
C ALA A 146 -2.48 18.41 -5.00
N LYS A 147 -3.61 17.75 -5.26
CA LYS A 147 -4.38 17.01 -4.25
C LYS A 147 -3.76 15.68 -3.85
N VAL A 148 -3.00 15.04 -4.74
CA VAL A 148 -2.21 13.85 -4.40
C VAL A 148 -1.11 14.23 -3.41
N LEU A 149 -0.40 15.34 -3.62
CA LEU A 149 0.61 15.84 -2.68
C LEU A 149 0.00 16.22 -1.32
N GLU A 150 -1.13 16.93 -1.31
CA GLU A 150 -1.89 17.26 -0.10
C GLU A 150 -2.32 15.99 0.68
N LEU A 151 -2.72 14.94 -0.04
CA LEU A 151 -3.08 13.64 0.54
C LEU A 151 -1.86 12.87 1.07
N GLU A 152 -0.73 12.88 0.37
CA GLU A 152 0.52 12.24 0.81
C GLU A 152 1.05 12.86 2.10
N ASP A 153 1.01 14.19 2.22
CA ASP A 153 1.38 14.91 3.45
C ASP A 153 0.38 14.61 4.57
N SER A 154 -0.93 14.68 4.30
CA SER A 154 -1.99 14.35 5.27
C SER A 154 -1.88 12.91 5.81
N VAL A 155 -1.54 11.96 4.95
CA VAL A 155 -1.31 10.56 5.32
C VAL A 155 -0.06 10.42 6.19
N ARG A 156 1.02 11.16 5.87
CA ARG A 156 2.25 11.17 6.68
C ARG A 156 2.01 11.72 8.08
N GLU A 157 1.26 12.82 8.20
CA GLU A 157 0.85 13.40 9.49
C GLU A 157 -0.04 12.45 10.28
N ALA A 158 -1.04 11.83 9.65
CA ALA A 158 -1.91 10.84 10.30
C ALA A 158 -1.13 9.63 10.85
N PHE A 159 -0.16 9.11 10.09
CA PHE A 159 0.74 8.06 10.57
C PHE A 159 1.62 8.52 11.73
N GLN A 160 2.15 9.75 11.69
CA GLN A 160 2.98 10.26 12.78
C GLN A 160 2.17 10.49 14.07
N HIS A 161 0.99 11.10 13.99
CA HIS A 161 0.07 11.24 15.12
C HIS A 161 -0.36 9.88 15.68
N SER A 162 -0.61 8.89 14.83
CA SER A 162 -0.88 7.51 15.26
C SER A 162 0.29 6.90 16.04
N ARG A 163 1.52 7.05 15.56
CA ARG A 163 2.74 6.58 16.26
C ARG A 163 2.94 7.26 17.61
N ASP A 164 2.74 8.58 17.70
CA ASP A 164 2.97 9.33 18.93
C ASP A 164 1.86 9.13 19.96
N ASN A 165 0.59 9.05 19.54
CA ASN A 165 -0.51 8.61 20.39
C ASN A 165 -0.28 7.19 20.95
N ARG A 166 0.30 6.28 20.14
CA ARG A 166 0.67 4.92 20.57
C ARG A 166 1.76 4.93 21.64
N LYS A 167 2.82 5.74 21.47
CA LYS A 167 3.87 5.96 22.49
C LYS A 167 3.27 6.51 23.79
N GLU A 168 2.44 7.56 23.69
CA GLU A 168 1.84 8.22 24.86
C GLU A 168 0.90 7.28 25.61
N THR A 169 0.08 6.51 24.89
CA THR A 169 -0.77 5.46 25.49
C THR A 169 0.06 4.41 26.22
N GLY A 170 1.16 3.93 25.62
CA GLY A 170 2.08 2.98 26.25
C GLY A 170 2.82 3.54 27.47
N ARG A 171 3.31 4.78 27.37
CA ARG A 171 3.94 5.52 28.48
C ARG A 171 2.98 5.66 29.65
N LEU A 172 1.76 6.15 29.40
CA LEU A 172 0.71 6.28 30.41
C LEU A 172 0.34 4.93 31.04
N GLU A 173 0.14 3.88 30.23
CA GLU A 173 -0.13 2.54 30.74
C GLU A 173 1.02 2.01 31.61
N GLY A 174 2.27 2.12 31.15
CA GLY A 174 3.45 1.65 31.86
C GLY A 174 3.78 2.44 33.12
N CYS A 175 3.56 3.76 33.12
CA CYS A 175 3.80 4.61 34.30
C CYS A 175 2.69 4.47 35.36
N MET A 176 1.44 4.22 34.97
CA MET A 176 0.31 4.10 35.90
C MET A 176 0.09 2.68 36.45
N LYS A 177 0.25 1.64 35.62
CA LYS A 177 0.03 0.24 36.03
C LYS A 177 1.32 -0.49 36.41
N GLY A 178 2.46 0.05 36.01
CA GLY A 178 3.77 -0.60 36.12
C GLY A 178 4.69 0.09 37.14
N ARG A 179 5.97 0.19 36.79
CA ARG A 179 7.03 0.75 37.64
C ARG A 179 7.81 1.82 36.87
N ARG A 180 7.85 3.05 37.39
CA ARG A 180 8.77 4.09 36.94
C ARG A 180 10.15 3.90 37.58
N ILE A 181 11.20 3.97 36.76
CA ILE A 181 12.61 3.94 37.20
C ILE A 181 13.34 5.04 36.41
N GLY A 182 13.62 6.16 37.08
CA GLY A 182 14.20 7.35 36.43
C GLY A 182 13.27 7.96 35.38
N TYR A 183 13.77 8.02 34.14
CA TYR A 183 13.04 8.53 32.97
C TYR A 183 12.41 7.41 32.11
N LYS A 184 12.40 6.17 32.58
CA LYS A 184 11.71 5.05 31.92
C LYS A 184 10.54 4.56 32.78
N CYS A 185 9.49 4.07 32.14
CA CYS A 185 8.42 3.32 32.79
C CYS A 185 8.36 1.90 32.25
N TYR A 186 8.06 0.93 33.10
CA TYR A 186 8.16 -0.50 32.80
C TYR A 186 6.89 -1.24 33.17
N LEU A 187 6.45 -2.19 32.35
CA LEU A 187 5.27 -3.00 32.63
C LEU A 187 5.50 -4.46 32.27
N VAL A 188 5.25 -5.34 33.25
CA VAL A 188 5.19 -6.79 33.06
C VAL A 188 3.88 -7.19 32.38
N TYR A 189 3.98 -8.05 31.38
CA TYR A 189 2.85 -8.72 30.76
C TYR A 189 2.88 -10.22 31.11
N ASN A 190 1.87 -10.66 31.84
CA ASN A 190 1.62 -12.07 32.16
C ASN A 190 0.93 -12.76 30.96
N SER A 191 1.68 -12.95 29.88
CA SER A 191 1.21 -13.49 28.60
C SER A 191 2.38 -14.14 27.88
N TYR A 192 2.23 -15.41 27.53
CA TYR A 192 3.30 -16.22 26.95
C TYR A 192 3.52 -15.89 25.46
N GLU A 193 4.63 -15.24 25.15
CA GLU A 193 5.07 -14.89 23.79
C GLU A 193 6.52 -15.38 23.56
N HIS A 194 6.84 -15.74 22.33
CA HIS A 194 8.23 -15.96 21.89
C HIS A 194 8.96 -14.61 21.76
N TYR A 195 10.29 -14.57 21.77
CA TYR A 195 11.08 -13.32 21.86
C TYR A 195 10.64 -12.25 20.84
N ALA A 196 10.54 -12.63 19.56
CA ALA A 196 10.12 -11.72 18.49
C ALA A 196 8.64 -11.28 18.62
N GLY A 197 7.78 -12.16 19.16
CA GLY A 197 6.39 -11.84 19.50
C GLY A 197 6.31 -10.81 20.61
N ALA A 198 7.09 -10.99 21.67
CA ALA A 198 7.18 -10.06 22.80
C ALA A 198 7.75 -8.68 22.38
N SER A 199 8.84 -8.65 21.61
CA SER A 199 9.41 -7.39 21.08
C SER A 199 8.43 -6.66 20.16
N ARG A 200 7.70 -7.39 19.31
CA ARG A 200 6.58 -6.84 18.53
C ARG A 200 5.45 -6.32 19.43
N LYS A 201 5.04 -7.04 20.48
CA LYS A 201 3.98 -6.63 21.41
C LYS A 201 4.31 -5.37 22.21
N CYS A 202 5.57 -5.18 22.62
CA CYS A 202 6.01 -3.91 23.21
C CYS A 202 6.02 -2.78 22.16
N SER A 203 6.47 -3.08 20.95
CA SER A 203 6.50 -2.11 19.82
C SER A 203 5.09 -1.67 19.39
N GLU A 204 4.13 -2.59 19.33
CA GLU A 204 2.69 -2.36 19.11
C GLU A 204 2.10 -1.41 20.16
N ARG A 205 2.68 -1.34 21.36
CA ARG A 205 2.29 -0.41 22.44
C ARG A 205 3.13 0.87 22.48
N GLY A 206 4.02 1.09 21.50
CA GLY A 206 4.88 2.28 21.46
C GLY A 206 6.04 2.27 22.46
N GLY A 207 6.31 1.12 23.09
CA GLY A 207 7.54 0.85 23.85
C GLY A 207 8.49 -0.06 23.07
N ARG A 208 9.33 -0.78 23.81
CA ARG A 208 10.22 -1.86 23.34
C ARG A 208 10.42 -2.86 24.48
N LEU A 209 11.05 -4.01 24.27
CA LEU A 209 11.43 -4.88 25.39
C LEU A 209 12.37 -4.11 26.35
N ALA A 210 12.33 -4.46 27.63
CA ALA A 210 13.12 -3.79 28.66
C ALA A 210 14.61 -4.07 28.52
N MET A 211 15.40 -3.01 28.55
CA MET A 211 16.83 -3.03 28.28
C MET A 211 17.57 -2.40 29.46
N PRO A 212 17.78 -3.15 30.55
CA PRO A 212 18.53 -2.68 31.72
C PRO A 212 19.97 -2.32 31.35
N ARG A 213 20.34 -1.04 31.52
CA ARG A 213 21.65 -0.49 31.14
C ARG A 213 22.63 -0.31 32.30
N GLY A 214 22.26 -0.75 33.52
CA GLY A 214 23.18 -0.74 34.66
C GLY A 214 22.57 -1.26 35.95
N ARG A 215 23.43 -1.55 36.93
CA ARG A 215 23.06 -2.24 38.19
C ARG A 215 21.82 -1.68 38.89
N LYS A 216 21.73 -0.35 39.10
CA LYS A 216 20.57 0.27 39.78
C LYS A 216 19.25 0.09 39.02
N GLU A 217 19.31 -0.02 37.69
CA GLU A 217 18.17 -0.25 36.83
C GLU A 217 17.75 -1.73 36.88
N GLN A 218 18.73 -2.64 36.83
CA GLN A 218 18.51 -4.08 37.01
C GLN A 218 17.93 -4.42 38.39
N GLU A 219 18.51 -3.91 39.49
CA GLU A 219 18.06 -4.16 40.86
C GLU A 219 16.59 -3.76 41.06
N ALA A 220 16.23 -2.56 40.59
CA ALA A 220 14.85 -2.06 40.70
C ALA A 220 13.85 -2.79 39.77
N LEU A 221 14.32 -3.43 38.70
CA LEU A 221 13.51 -4.31 37.84
C LEU A 221 13.34 -5.70 38.44
N ALA A 222 14.39 -6.28 39.02
CA ALA A 222 14.32 -7.55 39.73
C ALA A 222 13.31 -7.46 40.89
N ASP A 223 13.39 -6.43 41.73
CA ASP A 223 12.42 -6.17 42.81
C ASP A 223 10.98 -6.08 42.28
N TYR A 224 10.76 -5.36 41.17
CA TYR A 224 9.43 -5.18 40.58
C TYR A 224 8.87 -6.49 40.03
N VAL A 225 9.63 -7.19 39.18
CA VAL A 225 9.23 -8.46 38.58
C VAL A 225 9.00 -9.53 39.64
N ARG A 226 9.86 -9.60 40.66
CA ARG A 226 9.67 -10.46 41.83
C ARG A 226 8.39 -10.14 42.58
N SER A 227 8.11 -8.87 42.86
CA SER A 227 6.88 -8.47 43.55
C SER A 227 5.59 -8.80 42.77
N PHE A 228 5.68 -8.83 41.43
CA PHE A 228 4.56 -9.14 40.54
C PHE A 228 4.26 -10.65 40.45
N PHE A 229 5.29 -11.50 40.47
CA PHE A 229 5.17 -12.95 40.27
C PHE A 229 5.19 -13.80 41.55
N HIS A 230 5.57 -13.22 42.70
CA HIS A 230 5.69 -13.94 43.97
C HIS A 230 4.39 -14.66 44.38
N PRO A 231 4.42 -15.94 44.82
CA PRO A 231 5.61 -16.72 45.18
C PRO A 231 6.19 -17.58 44.04
N GLY A 232 5.75 -17.39 42.78
CA GLY A 232 6.27 -18.15 41.65
C GLY A 232 7.64 -17.66 41.15
N ASN A 233 8.40 -18.56 40.52
CA ASN A 233 9.50 -18.19 39.63
C ASN A 233 9.02 -18.35 38.18
N TRP A 234 9.10 -17.28 37.41
CA TRP A 234 8.79 -17.24 35.99
C TRP A 234 9.87 -16.45 35.23
N PRO A 235 10.37 -16.94 34.09
CA PRO A 235 11.27 -16.18 33.25
C PRO A 235 10.52 -15.06 32.51
N VAL A 236 11.19 -13.92 32.34
CA VAL A 236 10.64 -12.72 31.71
C VAL A 236 11.61 -12.18 30.67
N TRP A 237 11.20 -12.11 29.40
CA TRP A 237 12.02 -11.62 28.30
C TRP A 237 12.51 -10.17 28.53
N LEU A 238 13.81 -9.97 28.28
CA LEU A 238 14.46 -8.66 28.15
C LEU A 238 14.80 -8.40 26.67
N GLY A 239 15.05 -7.14 26.31
CA GLY A 239 15.44 -6.75 24.95
C GLY A 239 16.93 -6.97 24.71
N ILE A 240 17.43 -8.18 24.97
CA ILE A 240 18.84 -8.56 24.88
C ILE A 240 18.96 -9.90 24.16
N ASN A 241 19.82 -9.95 23.14
CA ASN A 241 20.09 -11.14 22.32
C ASN A 241 21.49 -11.09 21.69
N ASP A 242 22.05 -12.24 21.31
CA ASP A 242 23.28 -12.37 20.52
C ASP A 242 23.04 -13.04 19.16
N LEU A 243 21.79 -13.04 18.68
CA LEU A 243 21.32 -13.60 17.41
C LEU A 243 22.17 -13.26 16.16
N GLN A 244 22.89 -12.13 16.18
CA GLN A 244 23.75 -11.71 15.08
C GLN A 244 25.16 -12.33 15.14
N THR A 245 25.68 -12.64 16.33
CA THR A 245 27.05 -13.16 16.55
C THR A 245 27.16 -13.74 17.97
N GLU A 246 27.36 -15.06 18.04
CA GLU A 246 27.62 -15.85 19.26
C GLU A 246 28.45 -15.10 20.32
N GLY A 247 27.90 -14.93 21.52
CA GLY A 247 28.54 -14.31 22.67
C GLY A 247 28.68 -12.78 22.60
N ALA A 248 28.31 -12.14 21.49
CA ALA A 248 28.36 -10.69 21.30
C ALA A 248 26.99 -10.04 21.53
N TYR A 249 26.50 -10.13 22.77
CA TYR A 249 25.18 -9.64 23.17
C TYR A 249 24.95 -8.15 22.83
N LEU A 250 23.84 -7.91 22.14
CA LEU A 250 23.30 -6.61 21.78
C LEU A 250 21.97 -6.39 22.49
N TYR A 251 21.65 -5.12 22.70
CA TYR A 251 20.31 -4.65 22.99
C TYR A 251 19.45 -4.64 21.70
N ASP A 252 18.11 -4.73 21.82
CA ASP A 252 17.16 -4.63 20.70
C ASP A 252 17.28 -3.32 19.88
N ASP A 253 17.91 -2.26 20.43
CA ASP A 253 18.26 -1.04 19.69
C ASP A 253 19.65 -1.08 18.99
N GLY A 254 20.26 -2.27 18.89
CA GLY A 254 21.52 -2.52 18.19
C GLY A 254 22.78 -2.08 18.95
N THR A 255 22.66 -1.48 20.13
CA THR A 255 23.82 -1.11 20.95
C THR A 255 24.39 -2.31 21.70
N GLN A 256 25.70 -2.35 21.89
CA GLN A 256 26.36 -3.44 22.62
C GLN A 256 26.00 -3.43 24.11
N VAL A 257 25.85 -4.63 24.70
CA VAL A 257 25.56 -4.80 26.12
C VAL A 257 26.80 -4.48 26.96
N SER A 258 26.67 -3.49 27.85
CA SER A 258 27.73 -3.00 28.74
C SER A 258 27.56 -3.39 30.21
N TYR A 259 26.42 -3.99 30.55
CA TYR A 259 26.09 -4.48 31.89
C TYR A 259 25.54 -5.91 31.80
N PHE A 260 25.96 -6.80 32.69
CA PHE A 260 25.56 -8.21 32.67
C PHE A 260 25.19 -8.72 34.07
N GLN A 261 23.95 -9.18 34.23
CA GLN A 261 23.45 -9.85 35.44
C GLN A 261 23.35 -11.38 35.24
N TRP A 262 24.28 -11.98 34.49
CA TRP A 262 24.30 -13.43 34.30
C TRP A 262 24.34 -14.20 35.63
N ARG A 263 23.54 -15.27 35.71
CA ARG A 263 23.55 -16.20 36.84
C ARG A 263 24.95 -16.72 37.14
N LYS A 264 25.37 -16.59 38.40
CA LYS A 264 26.67 -17.06 38.90
C LYS A 264 26.48 -17.98 40.11
N HIS A 265 25.74 -19.07 39.91
CA HIS A 265 25.47 -20.06 40.94
C HIS A 265 26.43 -21.26 40.83
N PHE A 266 26.82 -21.85 41.96
CA PHE A 266 27.83 -22.93 41.98
C PHE A 266 27.36 -24.26 41.34
N LEU A 267 26.05 -24.40 41.08
CA LEU A 267 25.45 -25.51 40.33
C LEU A 267 25.08 -25.16 38.88
N SER A 268 25.02 -23.87 38.53
CA SER A 268 24.62 -23.39 37.21
C SER A 268 25.13 -21.97 36.95
N GLY A 269 26.00 -21.83 35.96
CA GLY A 269 26.41 -20.55 35.40
C GLY A 269 25.60 -20.22 34.15
N GLN A 270 25.55 -18.95 33.77
CA GLN A 270 25.00 -18.47 32.51
C GLN A 270 25.99 -17.50 31.83
N PRO A 271 25.96 -17.37 30.49
CA PRO A 271 25.19 -18.19 29.56
C PRO A 271 25.77 -19.61 29.39
N ASP A 272 24.95 -20.61 29.04
CA ASP A 272 25.40 -22.00 28.81
C ASP A 272 24.77 -22.74 27.60
N GLY A 273 23.75 -22.18 26.94
CA GLY A 273 23.11 -22.80 25.78
C GLY A 273 23.87 -22.60 24.44
N GLY A 274 24.62 -21.49 24.33
CA GLY A 274 25.37 -21.07 23.13
C GLY A 274 24.45 -20.78 21.94
N ARG A 275 24.92 -21.02 20.70
CA ARG A 275 24.20 -20.82 19.40
C ARG A 275 22.73 -21.26 19.30
N ARG A 276 22.21 -22.00 20.27
CA ARG A 276 20.82 -22.45 20.38
C ARG A 276 19.94 -21.48 21.18
N GLU A 277 20.51 -20.80 22.16
CA GLU A 277 19.80 -20.06 23.22
C GLU A 277 20.14 -18.57 23.19
N ASN A 278 19.99 -17.95 22.02
CA ASN A 278 20.52 -16.61 21.70
C ASN A 278 19.70 -15.42 22.27
N CYS A 279 18.77 -15.65 23.21
CA CYS A 279 17.83 -14.63 23.72
C CYS A 279 17.78 -14.63 25.24
N VAL A 280 17.72 -13.45 25.88
CA VAL A 280 17.92 -13.34 27.33
C VAL A 280 16.61 -13.08 28.09
N ALA A 281 16.39 -13.85 29.14
CA ALA A 281 15.32 -13.63 30.11
C ALA A 281 15.88 -13.39 31.52
N MET A 282 15.13 -12.66 32.34
CA MET A 282 15.37 -12.50 33.77
C MET A 282 14.46 -13.44 34.56
N ALA A 283 15.01 -14.16 35.55
CA ALA A 283 14.21 -14.97 36.48
C ALA A 283 13.51 -14.09 37.53
N SER A 284 12.29 -14.45 37.94
CA SER A 284 11.50 -13.61 38.87
C SER A 284 11.78 -13.85 40.36
N ASP A 285 12.65 -14.78 40.74
CA ASP A 285 12.99 -15.04 42.15
C ASP A 285 14.25 -14.31 42.62
N ASP A 286 15.35 -14.39 41.86
CA ASP A 286 16.61 -13.72 42.17
C ASP A 286 16.95 -12.52 41.25
N GLY A 287 16.34 -12.44 40.07
CA GLY A 287 16.63 -11.37 39.09
C GLY A 287 17.90 -11.60 38.28
N ASP A 288 18.49 -12.80 38.31
CA ASP A 288 19.60 -13.15 37.42
C ASP A 288 19.11 -13.44 35.99
N TRP A 289 19.99 -13.20 35.03
CA TRP A 289 19.78 -13.43 33.60
C TRP A 289 20.17 -14.86 33.21
N TRP A 290 19.37 -15.41 32.29
CA TRP A 290 19.55 -16.70 31.65
C TRP A 290 19.47 -16.56 30.13
N ASP A 291 20.22 -17.39 29.40
CA ASP A 291 20.14 -17.50 27.94
C ASP A 291 19.16 -18.62 27.55
N HIS A 292 18.25 -18.35 26.62
CA HIS A 292 17.13 -19.23 26.28
C HIS A 292 16.88 -19.33 24.78
N TYR A 293 16.38 -20.48 24.30
CA TYR A 293 15.84 -20.62 22.94
C TYR A 293 14.76 -19.55 22.72
N CYS A 294 14.93 -18.72 21.69
CA CYS A 294 14.09 -17.55 21.39
C CYS A 294 12.63 -17.89 21.03
N ASP A 295 12.33 -19.15 20.74
CA ASP A 295 11.00 -19.67 20.40
C ASP A 295 10.16 -20.07 21.62
N ARG A 296 10.79 -20.21 22.80
CA ARG A 296 10.07 -20.49 24.06
C ARG A 296 9.06 -19.37 24.34
N ALA A 297 7.80 -19.74 24.57
CA ALA A 297 6.79 -18.79 24.99
C ALA A 297 6.98 -18.44 26.48
N MET A 298 7.23 -17.17 26.78
CA MET A 298 7.49 -16.67 28.14
C MET A 298 6.78 -15.34 28.40
N ASN A 299 6.72 -14.93 29.66
CA ASN A 299 6.29 -13.58 30.02
C ASN A 299 7.29 -12.54 29.51
N TYR A 300 6.90 -11.27 29.44
CA TYR A 300 7.79 -10.21 28.94
C TYR A 300 7.62 -8.89 29.69
N LEU A 301 8.70 -8.11 29.70
CA LEU A 301 8.76 -6.80 30.32
C LEU A 301 8.98 -5.74 29.23
N CYS A 302 8.04 -4.82 29.06
CA CYS A 302 8.22 -3.69 28.15
C CYS A 302 8.80 -2.47 28.90
N GLU A 303 9.64 -1.68 28.22
CA GLU A 303 10.02 -0.32 28.64
C GLU A 303 9.43 0.75 27.70
N PHE A 304 9.05 1.87 28.30
CA PHE A 304 8.49 3.07 27.67
C PHE A 304 9.32 4.28 28.11
N ASP A 305 9.51 5.24 27.20
CA ASP A 305 10.25 6.47 27.50
C ASP A 305 9.33 7.49 28.18
N ASP A 306 9.72 7.95 29.37
CA ASP A 306 9.02 8.97 30.15
C ASP A 306 9.73 10.34 30.11
N ARG A 307 10.64 10.52 29.14
CA ARG A 307 11.07 11.86 28.72
C ARG A 307 9.93 12.51 27.94
N VAL A 308 9.17 13.35 28.63
CA VAL A 308 8.28 14.34 28.00
C VAL A 308 9.08 15.11 26.95
N ALA A 309 8.58 15.15 25.72
CA ALA A 309 9.11 16.03 24.70
C ALA A 309 8.78 17.49 25.10
N LEU A 310 9.83 18.27 25.36
CA LEU A 310 9.80 19.71 25.65
C LEU A 310 10.14 20.50 24.39
#